data_AF-A0A7S2SDM9-F1
#
_entry.id   AF-A0A7S2SDM9-F1
#
_cell.length_a   1.000
_cell.length_b   1.000
_cell.length_c   1.000
_cell.angle_alpha   90.00
_cell.angle_beta   90.00
_cell.angle_gamma   90.00
#
_symmetry.space_group_name_H-M   'P 1'
#
loop_
_entity.id
_entity.type
_entity.pdbx_description
1 polymer ?
#
loop_
_entity_poly.entity_id
_entity_poly.type
_entity_poly.pdbx_seq_one_letter_code
_entity_poly.pdbx_strand_id
1 'polypeptide(L)'
;RDGGAGATAGDQEDLKKSKKKKKRGRPGTTADDRSHAVELHRCHLLLLLARACLVSSWASDGVVRAVVLSQRPEALSPPSTTPPIAFVAQLLKWFLSHYHILDDAVCGDRRLGSAPDMLLKAAENQFVSRHEAVQLFVAHCRDLRLDCRYIADLEPWTVRSAARTVTAERIRRRKLRKRAVIDLTSD
;
A
#
# COMPACT_ATOMS: atom_id res chain seq x y z
N ARG A 1 -25.30 86.89 18.44
CA ARG A 1 -26.34 86.10 19.14
C ARG A 1 -26.19 84.68 18.62
N ASP A 2 -25.26 83.94 19.21
CA ASP A 2 -25.48 82.98 20.31
C ASP A 2 -25.95 81.66 19.70
N GLY A 3 -25.13 80.60 19.69
CA GLY A 3 -25.00 79.62 20.80
C GLY A 3 -26.13 78.58 20.67
N GLY A 4 -25.98 77.26 20.79
CA GLY A 4 -24.90 76.34 21.11
C GLY A 4 -25.48 74.90 21.07
N ALA A 5 -24.56 73.92 21.08
CA ALA A 5 -24.65 72.49 21.42
C ALA A 5 -25.99 71.71 21.40
N GLY A 6 -25.95 70.53 20.74
CA GLY A 6 -26.86 69.40 21.00
C GLY A 6 -26.36 68.12 20.33
N ALA A 7 -25.85 67.18 21.13
CA ALA A 7 -25.26 65.91 20.72
C ALA A 7 -26.30 64.78 20.62
N THR A 8 -26.11 63.85 19.67
CA THR A 8 -26.43 62.40 19.75
C THR A 8 -25.65 61.74 18.60
N ALA A 9 -24.50 61.09 18.72
CA ALA A 9 -24.07 60.03 19.65
C ALA A 9 -25.05 58.86 19.71
N GLY A 10 -25.17 58.10 18.62
CA GLY A 10 -25.85 56.81 18.65
C GLY A 10 -26.25 56.28 17.29
N ASP A 11 -25.28 55.96 16.42
CA ASP A 11 -25.61 55.21 15.19
C ASP A 11 -24.41 54.48 14.51
N GLN A 12 -23.29 54.29 15.22
CA GLN A 12 -22.10 53.63 14.65
C GLN A 12 -21.61 52.38 15.40
N GLU A 13 -22.31 51.93 16.45
CA GLU A 13 -21.87 50.75 17.20
C GLU A 13 -22.51 49.41 16.76
N ASP A 14 -23.64 49.42 16.06
CA ASP A 14 -24.39 48.17 15.81
C ASP A 14 -24.03 47.40 14.54
N LEU A 15 -23.16 47.95 13.69
CA LEU A 15 -22.70 47.27 12.46
C LEU A 15 -21.34 46.54 12.61
N LYS A 16 -20.72 46.55 13.79
CA LYS A 16 -19.43 45.87 14.06
C LYS A 16 -19.52 44.58 14.88
N LYS A 17 -20.71 44.14 15.32
CA LYS A 17 -20.88 42.90 16.12
C LYS A 17 -21.11 41.61 15.30
N SER A 18 -21.25 41.67 13.98
CA SER A 18 -21.60 40.52 13.14
C SER A 18 -20.46 39.98 12.24
N LYS A 19 -19.19 40.29 12.56
CA LYS A 19 -18.00 39.70 11.89
C LYS A 19 -16.99 39.09 12.86
N LYS A 20 -17.44 38.14 13.70
CA LYS A 20 -16.55 37.13 14.31
C LYS A 20 -17.20 35.75 14.25
N LYS A 21 -17.52 35.28 13.04
CA LYS A 21 -17.60 33.84 12.77
C LYS A 21 -16.20 33.28 13.04
N LYS A 22 -15.97 32.87 14.28
CA LYS A 22 -14.79 32.16 14.77
C LYS A 22 -14.56 31.02 13.77
N LYS A 23 -13.61 31.19 12.83
CA LYS A 23 -13.12 30.09 11.99
C LYS A 23 -12.55 29.08 12.98
N ARG A 24 -13.38 28.14 13.45
CA ARG A 24 -12.95 27.02 14.27
C ARG A 24 -11.95 26.30 13.37
N GLY A 25 -10.66 26.49 13.65
CA GLY A 25 -9.59 25.85 12.88
C GLY A 25 -9.94 24.38 12.72
N ARG A 26 -9.72 23.85 11.51
CA ARG A 26 -9.86 22.40 11.30
C ARG A 26 -9.10 21.73 12.44
N PRO A 27 -9.72 20.80 13.18
CA PRO A 27 -9.07 20.20 14.33
C PRO A 27 -7.78 19.55 13.84
N GLY A 28 -6.65 20.09 14.32
CA GLY A 28 -5.34 19.63 13.94
C GLY A 28 -5.11 18.20 14.40
N THR A 29 -4.13 17.55 13.77
CA THR A 29 -3.59 16.28 14.24
C THR A 29 -3.03 16.47 15.65
N THR A 30 -3.62 15.77 16.62
CA THR A 30 -3.19 15.78 18.02
C THR A 30 -2.02 14.83 18.26
N ALA A 31 -1.39 14.91 19.43
CA ALA A 31 -0.31 13.97 19.81
C ALA A 31 -0.79 12.51 19.77
N ASP A 32 -1.99 12.23 20.28
CA ASP A 32 -2.59 10.89 20.25
C ASP A 32 -2.82 10.39 18.81
N ASP A 33 -3.29 11.26 17.90
CA ASP A 33 -3.47 10.89 16.50
C ASP A 33 -2.12 10.56 15.83
N ARG A 34 -1.03 11.24 16.22
CA ARG A 34 0.32 10.93 15.72
C ARG A 34 0.81 9.60 16.26
N SER A 35 0.61 9.33 17.55
CA SER A 35 0.99 8.06 18.17
C SER A 35 0.27 6.90 17.49
N HIS A 36 -1.05 7.02 17.30
CA HIS A 36 -1.84 5.99 16.61
C HIS A 36 -1.45 5.85 15.12
N ALA A 37 -1.11 6.95 14.45
CA ALA A 37 -0.61 6.90 13.07
C ALA A 37 0.74 6.15 12.95
N VAL A 38 1.64 6.33 13.91
CA VAL A 38 2.91 5.58 13.98
C VAL A 38 2.64 4.10 14.19
N GLU A 39 1.69 3.75 15.06
CA GLU A 39 1.29 2.36 15.29
C GLU A 39 0.69 1.73 14.03
N LEU A 40 -0.23 2.41 13.34
CA LEU A 40 -0.78 1.93 12.07
C LEU A 40 0.30 1.74 11.00
N HIS A 41 1.24 2.68 10.89
CA HIS A 41 2.38 2.55 9.99
C HIS A 41 3.22 1.30 10.31
N ARG A 42 3.55 1.08 11.60
CA ARG A 42 4.29 -0.12 12.06
C ARG A 42 3.54 -1.41 11.75
N CYS A 43 2.25 -1.48 12.08
CA CYS A 43 1.42 -2.65 11.80
C CYS A 43 1.36 -2.94 10.30
N HIS A 44 1.14 -1.93 9.48
CA HIS A 44 1.09 -2.10 8.04
C HIS A 44 2.44 -2.55 7.47
N LEU A 45 3.56 -1.97 7.94
CA LEU A 45 4.90 -2.41 7.54
C LEU A 45 5.17 -3.88 7.93
N LEU A 46 4.78 -4.30 9.14
CA LEU A 46 4.93 -5.68 9.58
C LEU A 46 4.08 -6.64 8.74
N LEU A 47 2.86 -6.26 8.34
CA LEU A 47 2.02 -7.05 7.45
C LEU A 47 2.64 -7.18 6.06
N LEU A 48 3.20 -6.10 5.50
CA LEU A 48 3.90 -6.13 4.22
C LEU A 48 5.16 -7.02 4.29
N LEU A 49 5.94 -6.92 5.37
CA LEU A 49 7.10 -7.79 5.61
C LEU A 49 6.70 -9.26 5.71
N ALA A 50 5.69 -9.56 6.52
CA ALA A 50 5.18 -10.93 6.67
C ALA A 50 4.69 -11.49 5.32
N ARG A 51 4.01 -10.68 4.52
CA ARG A 51 3.59 -11.06 3.16
C ARG A 51 4.78 -11.34 2.24
N ALA A 52 5.81 -10.50 2.24
CA ALA A 52 7.02 -10.72 1.44
C ALA A 52 7.76 -12.01 1.87
N CYS A 53 7.84 -12.29 3.18
CA CYS A 53 8.40 -13.54 3.70
C CYS A 53 7.59 -14.77 3.24
N LEU A 54 6.26 -14.69 3.32
CA LEU A 54 5.38 -15.75 2.83
C LEU A 54 5.56 -16.00 1.34
N VAL A 55 5.57 -14.95 0.53
CA VAL A 55 5.77 -15.07 -0.93
C VAL A 55 7.13 -15.67 -1.25
N SER A 56 8.18 -15.22 -0.57
CA SER A 56 9.51 -15.84 -0.69
C SER A 56 9.46 -17.32 -0.34
N SER A 57 8.72 -17.73 0.69
CA SER A 57 8.56 -19.14 1.04
C SER A 57 7.79 -19.93 -0.02
N TRP A 58 6.74 -19.33 -0.61
CA TRP A 58 5.95 -19.95 -1.68
C TRP A 58 6.72 -20.11 -2.99
N ALA A 59 7.67 -19.21 -3.27
CA ALA A 59 8.61 -19.41 -4.38
C ALA A 59 9.56 -20.61 -4.16
N SER A 60 9.68 -21.11 -2.93
CA SER A 60 10.41 -22.34 -2.61
C SER A 60 9.53 -23.59 -2.58
N ASP A 61 8.24 -23.47 -2.92
CA ASP A 61 7.34 -24.62 -3.00
C ASP A 61 7.86 -25.65 -4.02
N GLY A 62 7.87 -26.92 -3.62
CA GLY A 62 8.45 -28.00 -4.42
C GLY A 62 7.69 -28.27 -5.71
N VAL A 63 6.36 -28.13 -5.71
CA VAL A 63 5.51 -28.37 -6.87
C VAL A 63 5.70 -27.24 -7.87
N VAL A 64 5.67 -25.99 -7.40
CA VAL A 64 5.95 -24.81 -8.25
C VAL A 64 7.31 -24.96 -8.92
N ARG A 65 8.35 -25.31 -8.18
CA ARG A 65 9.70 -25.48 -8.72
C ARG A 65 9.77 -26.57 -9.78
N ALA A 66 9.15 -27.72 -9.53
CA ALA A 66 9.13 -28.83 -10.47
C ALA A 66 8.43 -28.46 -11.79
N VAL A 67 7.30 -27.75 -11.73
CA VAL A 67 6.56 -27.28 -12.90
C VAL A 67 7.39 -26.27 -13.70
N VAL A 68 8.03 -25.31 -13.04
CA VAL A 68 8.85 -24.31 -13.74
C VAL A 68 10.10 -24.96 -14.35
N LEU A 69 10.71 -25.94 -13.69
CA LEU A 69 11.84 -26.67 -14.22
C LEU A 69 11.46 -27.51 -15.45
N SER A 70 10.30 -28.17 -15.44
CA SER A 70 9.86 -29.04 -16.55
C SER A 70 9.56 -28.26 -17.83
N GLN A 71 9.26 -26.96 -17.73
CA GLN A 71 9.04 -26.08 -18.87
C GLN A 71 10.35 -25.56 -19.50
N ARG A 72 11.50 -25.77 -18.86
CA ARG A 72 12.78 -25.22 -19.30
C ARG A 72 13.37 -25.99 -20.49
N PRO A 73 13.91 -25.30 -21.52
CA PRO A 73 14.72 -25.93 -22.56
C PRO A 73 15.96 -26.62 -21.98
N GLU A 74 16.24 -27.83 -22.45
CA GLU A 74 17.38 -28.63 -22.01
C GLU A 74 18.73 -27.91 -22.23
N ALA A 75 18.82 -27.10 -23.28
CA ALA A 75 19.98 -26.27 -23.61
C ALA A 75 20.37 -25.26 -22.52
N LEU A 76 19.47 -24.90 -21.60
CA LEU A 76 19.73 -23.98 -20.48
C LEU A 76 20.14 -24.72 -19.20
N SER A 77 20.93 -25.79 -19.33
CA SER A 77 21.40 -26.55 -18.18
C SER A 77 22.37 -25.71 -17.33
N PRO A 78 22.29 -25.80 -15.99
CA PRO A 78 23.15 -25.00 -15.13
C PRO A 78 24.61 -25.45 -15.28
N PRO A 79 25.57 -24.51 -15.34
CA PRO A 79 26.98 -24.87 -15.31
C PRO A 79 27.34 -25.51 -13.95
N SER A 80 28.36 -26.37 -13.94
CA SER A 80 28.82 -27.08 -12.71
C SER A 80 29.47 -26.15 -11.67
N THR A 81 29.85 -24.94 -12.07
CA THR A 81 30.51 -23.91 -11.26
C THR A 81 29.56 -22.71 -11.09
N THR A 82 29.92 -21.74 -10.25
CA THR A 82 29.20 -20.45 -10.10
C THR A 82 28.74 -19.93 -11.46
N PRO A 83 27.42 -19.72 -11.66
CA PRO A 83 26.91 -19.36 -12.96
C PRO A 83 27.47 -18.00 -13.39
N PRO A 84 27.99 -17.88 -14.63
CA PRO A 84 28.36 -16.58 -15.15
C PRO A 84 27.11 -15.71 -15.31
N ILE A 85 27.27 -14.39 -15.19
CA ILE A 85 26.18 -13.43 -15.39
C ILE A 85 25.49 -13.60 -16.77
N ALA A 86 26.25 -14.05 -17.77
CA ALA A 86 25.74 -14.37 -19.09
C ALA A 86 24.69 -15.50 -19.07
N PHE A 87 24.85 -16.51 -18.21
CA PHE A 87 23.87 -17.58 -18.04
C PHE A 87 22.55 -17.04 -17.48
N VAL A 88 22.62 -16.21 -16.44
CA VAL A 88 21.44 -15.58 -15.84
C VAL A 88 20.73 -14.68 -16.85
N ALA A 89 21.47 -13.95 -17.69
CA ALA A 89 20.90 -13.12 -18.76
C ALA A 89 20.20 -13.96 -19.83
N GLN A 90 20.77 -15.10 -20.24
CA GLN A 90 20.14 -16.04 -21.18
C GLN A 90 18.88 -16.66 -20.58
N LEU A 91 18.95 -17.06 -19.30
CA LEU A 91 17.81 -17.59 -18.56
C LEU A 91 16.67 -16.58 -18.48
N LEU A 92 16.98 -15.32 -18.15
CA LEU A 92 16.00 -14.24 -18.10
C LEU A 92 15.41 -13.96 -19.48
N LYS A 93 16.22 -13.95 -20.54
CA LYS A 93 15.73 -13.75 -21.91
C LYS A 93 14.75 -14.85 -22.31
N TRP A 94 15.07 -16.10 -22.02
CA TRP A 94 14.15 -17.22 -22.25
C TRP A 94 12.87 -17.06 -21.41
N PHE A 95 13.01 -16.78 -20.11
CA PHE A 95 11.89 -16.64 -19.20
C PHE A 95 10.88 -15.57 -19.67
N LEU A 96 11.38 -14.40 -20.09
CA LEU A 96 10.56 -13.32 -20.63
C LEU A 96 9.95 -13.63 -22.00
N SER A 97 10.53 -14.56 -22.77
CA SER A 97 9.93 -15.05 -24.01
C SER A 97 8.87 -16.14 -23.80
N HIS A 98 8.95 -16.86 -22.68
CA HIS A 98 8.06 -17.98 -22.34
C HIS A 98 6.81 -17.54 -21.57
N TYR A 99 6.93 -16.50 -20.72
CA TYR A 99 5.81 -15.98 -19.95
C TYR A 99 5.29 -14.65 -20.48
N HIS A 100 3.97 -14.56 -20.64
CA HIS A 100 3.27 -13.32 -20.99
C HIS A 100 2.95 -12.53 -19.73
N ILE A 101 3.70 -11.44 -19.53
CA ILE A 101 3.51 -10.55 -18.38
C ILE A 101 2.35 -9.60 -18.64
N LEU A 102 1.27 -9.74 -17.88
CA LEU A 102 0.09 -8.90 -17.93
C LEU A 102 0.18 -7.73 -16.95
N ASP A 103 -0.54 -6.65 -17.25
CA ASP A 103 -0.68 -5.53 -16.33
C ASP A 103 -1.56 -5.88 -15.12
N ASP A 104 -1.24 -5.27 -13.98
CA ASP A 104 -1.88 -5.55 -12.68
C ASP A 104 -3.39 -5.31 -12.69
N ALA A 105 -3.89 -4.45 -13.60
CA ALA A 105 -5.33 -4.22 -13.79
C ALA A 105 -6.10 -5.50 -14.19
N VAL A 106 -5.45 -6.42 -14.89
CA VAL A 106 -6.04 -7.68 -15.35
C VAL A 106 -5.91 -8.78 -14.30
N CYS A 107 -4.82 -8.78 -13.53
CA CYS A 107 -4.52 -9.83 -12.55
C CYS A 107 -5.12 -9.59 -11.16
N GLY A 108 -5.67 -8.40 -10.89
CA GLY A 108 -6.21 -8.01 -9.59
C GLY A 108 -5.11 -7.56 -8.61
N ASP A 109 -5.50 -7.18 -7.39
CA ASP A 109 -4.60 -6.64 -6.36
C ASP A 109 -3.70 -7.74 -5.73
N ARG A 110 -2.86 -8.38 -6.55
CA ARG A 110 -1.87 -9.39 -6.16
C ARG A 110 -0.52 -8.73 -5.88
N ARG A 111 -0.56 -7.58 -5.21
CA ARG A 111 0.63 -6.86 -4.78
C ARG A 111 1.46 -7.80 -3.92
N LEU A 112 2.74 -7.95 -4.28
CA LEU A 112 3.69 -8.89 -3.68
C LEU A 112 3.55 -10.35 -4.13
N GLY A 113 2.66 -10.73 -5.05
CA GLY A 113 2.59 -12.09 -5.60
C GLY A 113 1.53 -13.00 -4.96
N SER A 114 1.60 -14.28 -5.30
CA SER A 114 0.47 -15.22 -5.20
C SER A 114 0.80 -16.46 -4.38
N ALA A 115 -0.24 -17.03 -3.77
CA ALA A 115 -0.16 -18.33 -3.13
C ALA A 115 0.17 -19.43 -4.16
N PRO A 116 0.73 -20.58 -3.73
CA PRO A 116 1.21 -21.63 -4.63
C PRO A 116 0.15 -22.10 -5.64
N ASP A 117 -1.09 -22.34 -5.22
CA ASP A 117 -2.15 -22.84 -6.12
C ASP A 117 -2.45 -21.89 -7.28
N MET A 118 -2.42 -20.58 -7.00
CA MET A 118 -2.64 -19.54 -8.01
C MET A 118 -1.41 -19.36 -8.90
N LEU A 119 -0.23 -19.49 -8.31
CA LEU A 119 1.05 -19.42 -9.00
C LEU A 119 1.24 -20.60 -9.96
N LEU A 120 0.82 -21.80 -9.57
CA LEU A 120 0.80 -23.00 -10.42
C LEU A 120 -0.10 -22.80 -11.63
N LYS A 121 -1.34 -22.35 -11.41
CA LYS A 121 -2.27 -22.03 -12.51
C LYS A 121 -1.70 -20.96 -13.45
N ALA A 122 -1.02 -19.95 -12.92
CA ALA A 122 -0.38 -18.92 -13.74
C ALA A 122 0.80 -19.49 -14.55
N ALA A 123 1.60 -20.38 -13.94
CA ALA A 123 2.71 -21.04 -14.61
C ALA A 123 2.26 -22.01 -15.71
N GLU A 124 1.14 -22.72 -15.51
CA GLU A 124 0.54 -23.62 -16.50
C GLU A 124 -0.02 -22.85 -17.70
N ASN A 125 -0.73 -21.75 -17.43
CA ASN A 125 -1.34 -20.93 -18.49
C ASN A 125 -0.35 -19.97 -19.15
N GLN A 126 0.86 -19.82 -18.61
CA GLN A 126 1.90 -18.88 -19.06
C GLN A 126 1.52 -17.39 -18.99
N PHE A 127 0.37 -17.05 -18.42
CA PHE A 127 -0.08 -15.67 -18.19
C PHE A 127 0.13 -15.30 -16.72
N VAL A 128 1.00 -14.32 -16.49
CA VAL A 128 1.49 -13.97 -15.14
C VAL A 128 1.42 -12.47 -14.92
N SER A 129 1.11 -12.04 -13.70
CA SER A 129 1.37 -10.65 -13.30
C SER A 129 2.87 -10.39 -13.15
N ARG A 130 3.28 -9.11 -13.08
CA ARG A 130 4.68 -8.75 -12.83
C ARG A 130 5.23 -9.37 -11.55
N HIS A 131 4.42 -9.40 -10.48
CA HIS A 131 4.83 -9.97 -9.20
C HIS A 131 4.94 -11.49 -9.23
N GLU A 132 4.02 -12.17 -9.91
CA GLU A 132 4.08 -13.63 -10.11
C GLU A 132 5.26 -14.02 -10.99
N ALA A 133 5.57 -13.23 -12.04
CA ALA A 133 6.74 -13.45 -12.88
C ALA A 133 8.04 -13.42 -12.07
N VAL A 134 8.22 -12.43 -11.19
CA VAL A 134 9.37 -12.38 -10.29
C VAL A 134 9.39 -13.59 -9.34
N GLN A 135 8.23 -13.98 -8.81
CA GLN A 135 8.12 -15.12 -7.90
C GLN A 135 8.51 -16.45 -8.59
N LEU A 136 8.02 -16.69 -9.81
CA LEU A 136 8.38 -17.85 -10.64
C LEU A 136 9.86 -17.82 -11.05
N PHE A 137 10.40 -16.66 -11.41
CA PHE A 137 11.81 -16.52 -11.75
C PHE A 137 12.71 -16.85 -10.57
N VAL A 138 12.36 -16.39 -9.36
CA VAL A 138 13.06 -16.76 -8.12
C VAL A 138 12.96 -18.25 -7.85
N ALA A 139 11.78 -18.86 -8.04
CA ALA A 139 11.60 -20.30 -7.92
C ALA A 139 12.54 -21.06 -8.87
N HIS A 140 12.64 -20.60 -10.12
CA HIS A 140 13.50 -21.18 -11.14
C HIS A 140 15.00 -21.09 -10.77
N CYS A 141 15.45 -19.91 -10.36
CA CYS A 141 16.84 -19.70 -9.94
C CYS A 141 17.21 -20.58 -8.74
N ARG A 142 16.32 -20.72 -7.75
CA ARG A 142 16.53 -21.58 -6.59
C ARG A 142 16.58 -23.06 -6.98
N ASP A 143 15.81 -23.45 -7.99
CA ASP A 143 15.82 -24.81 -8.48
C ASP A 143 17.13 -25.21 -9.17
N LEU A 144 17.70 -24.27 -9.91
CA LEU A 144 19.04 -24.36 -10.50
C LEU A 144 20.16 -24.21 -9.46
N ARG A 145 19.84 -24.17 -8.16
CA ARG A 145 20.77 -23.98 -7.03
C ARG A 145 21.56 -22.68 -7.09
N LEU A 146 20.99 -21.65 -7.71
CA LEU A 146 21.55 -20.29 -7.67
C LEU A 146 21.19 -19.64 -6.33
N ASP A 147 22.13 -18.92 -5.72
CA ASP A 147 21.83 -18.10 -4.53
C ASP A 147 20.97 -16.90 -4.93
N CYS A 148 19.66 -17.06 -4.80
CA CYS A 148 18.66 -16.10 -5.24
C CYS A 148 17.73 -15.71 -4.09
N ARG A 149 17.62 -14.39 -3.87
CA ARG A 149 16.77 -13.79 -2.83
C ARG A 149 15.58 -13.10 -3.48
N TYR A 150 14.41 -13.29 -2.87
CA TYR A 150 13.22 -12.52 -3.22
C TYR A 150 13.31 -11.15 -2.58
N ILE A 151 13.24 -10.10 -3.40
CA ILE A 151 13.29 -8.70 -2.97
C ILE A 151 11.92 -8.08 -3.24
N ALA A 152 11.32 -7.49 -2.21
CA ALA A 152 10.08 -6.75 -2.30
C ALA A 152 10.32 -5.30 -1.91
N ASP A 153 9.83 -4.38 -2.74
CA ASP A 153 9.70 -2.98 -2.36
C ASP A 153 8.43 -2.84 -1.51
N LEU A 154 8.60 -2.35 -0.28
CA LEU A 154 7.50 -2.21 0.66
C LEU A 154 7.10 -0.74 0.63
N GLU A 155 5.87 -0.49 0.20
CA GLU A 155 5.28 0.86 0.19
C GLU A 155 4.31 1.01 1.37
N PRO A 156 4.78 1.16 2.62
CA PRO A 156 3.89 1.32 3.74
C PRO A 156 3.20 2.67 3.71
N TRP A 157 2.02 2.75 4.33
CA TRP A 157 1.38 4.03 4.57
C TRP A 157 2.31 4.97 5.35
N THR A 158 2.58 6.15 4.79
CA THR A 158 3.34 7.18 5.51
C THR A 158 2.65 7.55 6.83
N VAL A 159 3.42 7.89 7.86
CA VAL A 159 2.85 8.39 9.13
C VAL A 159 1.94 9.60 8.89
N ARG A 160 2.26 10.43 7.88
CA ARG A 160 1.44 11.58 7.50
C ARG A 160 0.08 11.18 6.92
N SER A 161 0.04 10.20 6.03
CA SER A 161 -1.23 9.71 5.46
C SER A 161 -2.07 9.03 6.53
N ALA A 162 -1.45 8.17 7.35
CA ALA A 162 -2.12 7.55 8.49
C ALA A 162 -2.69 8.59 9.46
N ALA A 163 -1.92 9.63 9.83
CA ALA A 163 -2.38 10.69 10.73
C ALA A 163 -3.57 11.47 10.17
N ARG A 164 -3.62 11.71 8.86
CA ARG A 164 -4.79 12.34 8.21
C ARG A 164 -6.03 11.47 8.32
N THR A 165 -5.90 10.16 8.08
CA THR A 165 -6.99 9.19 8.18
C THR A 165 -7.51 9.07 9.61
N VAL A 166 -6.62 8.95 10.59
CA VAL A 166 -6.98 8.89 12.02
C VAL A 166 -7.69 10.17 12.46
N THR A 167 -7.14 11.33 12.08
CA THR A 167 -7.76 12.63 12.39
C THR A 167 -9.16 12.73 11.79
N ALA A 168 -9.33 12.33 10.51
CA ALA A 168 -10.61 12.35 9.82
C ALA A 168 -11.63 11.42 10.49
N GLU A 169 -11.21 10.20 10.85
CA GLU A 169 -12.07 9.20 11.50
C GLU A 169 -12.51 9.66 12.89
N ARG A 170 -11.60 10.26 13.67
CA ARG A 170 -11.97 10.86 14.96
C ARG A 170 -13.01 11.97 14.82
N ILE A 171 -12.85 12.85 13.81
CA ILE A 171 -13.84 13.90 13.53
C ILE A 171 -15.19 13.28 13.14
N ARG A 172 -15.18 12.23 12.31
CA ARG A 172 -16.37 11.50 11.90
C ARG A 172 -17.11 10.91 13.11
N ARG A 173 -16.41 10.21 13.99
CA ARG A 173 -16.97 9.64 15.24
C ARG A 173 -17.56 10.70 16.15
N ARG A 174 -16.90 11.86 16.30
CA ARG A 174 -17.44 12.99 17.09
C ARG A 174 -18.72 13.56 16.49
N LYS A 175 -18.83 13.65 15.15
CA LYS A 175 -20.06 14.11 14.48
C LYS A 175 -21.21 13.12 14.68
N LEU A 176 -20.94 11.83 14.54
CA LEU A 176 -21.94 10.77 14.73
C LEU A 176 -22.49 10.78 16.17
N ARG A 177 -21.61 10.87 17.18
CA ARG A 177 -22.04 10.97 18.59
C ARG A 177 -22.91 12.18 18.86
N LYS A 178 -22.59 13.34 18.27
CA LYS A 178 -23.41 14.54 18.44
C LYS A 178 -24.79 14.42 17.82
N ARG A 179 -24.91 13.77 16.66
CA ARG A 179 -26.21 13.50 16.03
C ARG A 179 -27.07 12.59 16.92
N ALA A 180 -26.50 11.47 17.36
CA ALA A 180 -27.18 10.54 18.25
C ALA A 180 -27.67 11.19 19.56
N VAL A 181 -26.91 12.13 20.13
CA VAL A 181 -27.35 12.89 21.33
C VAL A 181 -28.49 13.85 21.01
N ILE A 182 -28.48 14.51 19.85
CA ILE A 182 -29.57 15.44 19.45
C ILE A 182 -30.87 14.65 19.25
N ASP A 183 -30.79 13.50 18.60
CA ASP A 183 -31.94 12.64 18.32
C ASP A 183 -32.57 12.13 19.65
N LEU A 184 -31.75 11.81 20.66
CA LEU A 184 -32.22 11.40 22.00
C LEU A 184 -32.82 12.53 22.86
N THR A 185 -32.58 13.79 22.50
CA THR A 185 -33.09 14.97 23.25
C THR A 185 -34.28 15.64 22.56
N SER A 186 -34.75 15.08 21.43
CA SER A 186 -35.84 15.64 20.63
C SER A 186 -37.16 14.88 20.80
N ASP A 187 -37.20 13.85 21.65
CA ASP A 187 -38.38 13.15 22.16
C ASP A 187 -38.68 13.59 23.60
#